data_AF-A0A7K4DRZ5-F1
#
_entry.id   AF-A0A7K4DRZ5-F1
#
_cell.length_a   1.000
_cell.length_b   1.000
_cell.length_c   1.000
_cell.angle_alpha   90.00
_cell.angle_beta   90.00
_cell.angle_gamma   90.00
#
_symmetry.space_group_name_H-M   'P 1'
#
loop_
_entity.id
_entity.type
_entity.pdbx_description
1 polymer ?
#
loop_
_entity_poly.entity_id
_entity_poly.type
_entity_poly.pdbx_seq_one_letter_code
_entity_poly.pdbx_strand_id
1 'polypeptide(L)' 'PPFNYSGPTFAGFPHSFLPFDLSYVGIVHSHPSGSAEPSVTDLHNFFGLVSIIVKSPYDDNCIFAWDSNGNTVPLSIKK' A
#
# COMPACT_ATOMS: atom_id res chain seq x y z
N PRO A 1 5.06 -14.30 -15.02
CA PRO A 1 4.46 -14.21 -13.67
C PRO A 1 5.15 -13.10 -12.85
N PRO A 2 4.44 -12.40 -11.93
CA PRO A 2 3.07 -12.61 -11.48
C PRO A 2 2.01 -12.05 -12.46
N PHE A 3 0.83 -12.67 -12.50
CA PHE A 3 -0.34 -12.13 -13.22
C PHE A 3 -1.10 -11.19 -12.29
N ASN A 4 -1.57 -10.06 -12.82
CA ASN A 4 -2.41 -9.13 -12.07
C ASN A 4 -3.80 -9.75 -11.83
N TYR A 5 -4.45 -9.34 -10.74
CA TYR A 5 -5.86 -9.60 -10.48
C TYR A 5 -6.54 -8.28 -10.13
N SER A 6 -7.77 -8.10 -10.57
CA SER A 6 -8.55 -6.90 -10.30
C SER A 6 -10.00 -7.25 -10.03
N GLY A 7 -10.58 -6.59 -9.05
CA GLY A 7 -12.01 -6.54 -8.82
C GLY A 7 -12.58 -5.16 -9.20
N PRO A 8 -13.89 -4.94 -9.01
CA PRO A 8 -14.53 -3.66 -9.33
C PRO A 8 -13.97 -2.46 -8.55
N THR A 9 -13.32 -2.71 -7.40
CA THR A 9 -12.84 -1.68 -6.47
C THR A 9 -11.35 -1.76 -6.18
N PHE A 10 -10.62 -2.72 -6.77
CA PHE A 10 -9.20 -2.91 -6.48
C PHE A 10 -8.46 -3.56 -7.66
N ALA A 11 -7.16 -3.33 -7.76
CA ALA A 11 -6.26 -4.05 -8.63
C ALA A 11 -4.97 -4.33 -7.86
N GLY A 12 -4.41 -5.52 -8.03
CA GLY A 12 -3.20 -5.94 -7.33
C GLY A 12 -2.49 -7.08 -8.05
N PHE A 13 -1.39 -7.53 -7.46
CA PHE A 13 -0.68 -8.72 -7.88
C PHE A 13 -0.23 -9.50 -6.63
N PRO A 14 -0.21 -10.83 -6.69
CA PRO A 14 0.16 -11.66 -5.55
C PRO A 14 1.65 -11.51 -5.25
N HIS A 15 1.98 -10.87 -4.13
CA HIS A 15 3.37 -10.66 -3.70
C HIS A 15 4.08 -11.99 -3.32
N SER A 16 3.34 -13.04 -2.97
CA SER A 16 3.91 -14.38 -2.67
C SER A 16 4.64 -15.04 -3.84
N PHE A 17 4.42 -14.57 -5.07
CA PHE A 17 5.11 -15.06 -6.26
C PHE A 17 6.27 -14.16 -6.71
N LEU A 18 6.60 -13.12 -5.96
CA LEU A 18 7.79 -12.33 -6.21
C LEU A 18 9.04 -13.16 -5.85
N PRO A 19 10.10 -13.12 -6.68
CA PRO A 19 11.38 -13.68 -6.28
C PRO A 19 11.88 -12.99 -5.01
N PHE A 20 12.64 -13.71 -4.18
CA PHE A 20 13.21 -13.13 -2.97
C PHE A 20 14.27 -12.09 -3.36
N ASP A 21 13.93 -10.80 -3.25
CA ASP A 21 14.82 -9.68 -3.49
C ASP A 21 14.58 -8.59 -2.42
N LEU A 22 15.67 -8.15 -1.79
CA LEU A 22 15.65 -7.09 -0.78
C LEU A 22 15.40 -5.69 -1.38
N SER A 23 15.41 -5.57 -2.71
CA SER A 23 15.01 -4.35 -3.42
C SER A 23 13.52 -4.03 -3.27
N TYR A 24 12.69 -5.01 -2.89
CA TYR A 24 11.28 -4.78 -2.60
C TYR A 24 11.08 -4.18 -1.20
N VAL A 25 10.84 -2.87 -1.16
CA VAL A 25 10.73 -2.11 0.10
C VAL A 25 9.35 -2.26 0.75
N GLY A 26 8.29 -2.43 -0.03
CA GLY A 26 6.93 -2.35 0.49
C GLY A 26 5.84 -2.47 -0.57
N ILE A 27 4.63 -2.07 -0.20
CA ILE A 27 3.45 -2.03 -1.08
C ILE A 27 2.83 -0.64 -1.12
N VAL A 28 2.13 -0.34 -2.21
CA VAL A 28 1.33 0.87 -2.35
C VAL A 28 -0.01 0.52 -2.98
N HIS A 29 -1.08 1.09 -2.44
CA HIS A 29 -2.41 1.02 -3.02
C HIS A 29 -3.18 2.32 -2.77
N SER A 30 -4.32 2.47 -3.47
CA SER A 30 -5.14 3.66 -3.38
C SER A 30 -6.49 3.39 -2.74
N HIS A 31 -6.97 4.37 -1.97
CA HIS A 31 -8.33 4.42 -1.47
C HIS A 31 -9.11 5.48 -2.26
N PRO A 32 -9.90 5.09 -3.28
CA PRO A 32 -10.64 6.05 -4.11
C PRO A 32 -11.78 6.74 -3.34
N SER A 33 -12.20 6.16 -2.23
CA SER A 33 -13.16 6.70 -1.27
C SER A 33 -12.86 6.14 0.13
N GLY A 34 -13.41 6.76 1.18
CA GLY A 34 -13.27 6.24 2.56
C GLY A 34 -12.09 6.82 3.36
N SER A 35 -11.63 6.08 4.36
CA SER A 35 -10.54 6.50 5.27
C SER A 35 -9.16 6.30 4.62
N ALA A 36 -8.16 7.01 5.12
CA ALA A 36 -6.75 6.75 4.76
C ALA A 36 -6.14 5.64 5.63
N GLU A 37 -6.86 5.19 6.65
CA GLU A 37 -6.45 4.14 7.57
C GLU A 37 -6.48 2.77 6.88
N PRO A 38 -5.51 1.89 7.19
CA PRO A 38 -5.48 0.54 6.67
C PRO A 38 -6.65 -0.25 7.24
N SER A 39 -7.37 -0.95 6.37
CA SER A 39 -8.35 -1.94 6.77
C SER A 39 -7.66 -3.20 7.31
N VAL A 40 -8.43 -4.09 7.95
CA VAL A 40 -7.92 -5.40 8.39
C VAL A 40 -7.34 -6.19 7.21
N THR A 41 -7.97 -6.08 6.03
CA THR A 41 -7.47 -6.72 4.80
C THR A 41 -6.13 -6.12 4.38
N ASP A 42 -5.93 -4.82 4.51
CA ASP A 42 -4.66 -4.17 4.16
C ASP A 42 -3.53 -4.62 5.10
N LEU A 43 -3.82 -4.71 6.41
CA LEU A 43 -2.87 -5.22 7.40
C LEU A 43 -2.49 -6.69 7.15
N HIS A 44 -3.44 -7.52 6.74
CA HIS A 44 -3.17 -8.92 6.40
C HIS A 44 -2.39 -9.09 5.09
N ASN A 45 -2.51 -8.15 4.15
CA ASN A 45 -1.75 -8.14 2.90
C ASN A 45 -0.46 -7.30 3.00
N PHE A 46 -0.06 -6.90 4.21
CA PHE A 46 1.17 -6.15 4.41
C PHE A 46 2.39 -6.93 3.90
N PHE A 47 3.29 -6.23 3.21
CA PHE A 47 4.51 -6.80 2.68
C PHE A 47 5.65 -5.78 2.72
N GLY A 48 6.87 -6.25 3.04
CA GLY A 48 8.06 -5.43 3.13
C GLY A 48 8.18 -4.70 4.47
N LEU A 49 8.59 -3.43 4.43
CA LEU A 49 8.85 -2.58 5.59
C LEU A 49 7.80 -1.48 5.77
N VAL A 50 7.12 -1.09 4.69
CA VAL A 50 6.16 0.01 4.69
C VAL A 50 5.01 -0.27 3.72
N SER A 51 3.80 0.10 4.12
CA SER A 51 2.64 0.16 3.22
C SER A 51 2.24 1.62 3.01
N ILE A 52 2.05 2.03 1.76
CA ILE A 52 1.63 3.38 1.40
C ILE A 52 0.17 3.33 0.92
N ILE A 53 -0.68 4.17 1.52
CA ILE A 53 -2.06 4.37 1.10
C ILE A 53 -2.18 5.78 0.53
N VAL A 54 -2.57 5.85 -0.75
CA VAL A 54 -2.86 7.14 -1.40
C VAL A 54 -4.37 7.33 -1.50
N LYS A 55 -4.87 8.36 -0.82
CA LYS A 55 -6.30 8.64 -0.71
C LYS A 55 -6.75 9.67 -1.75
N SER A 56 -7.95 9.52 -2.30
CA SER A 56 -8.64 10.59 -3.04
C SER A 56 -8.83 11.85 -2.17
N PRO A 57 -8.58 13.08 -2.68
CA PRO A 57 -8.46 13.47 -4.09
C PRO A 57 -7.04 13.38 -4.71
N TYR A 58 -6.09 12.67 -4.09
CA TYR A 58 -4.75 12.40 -4.61
C TYR A 58 -3.80 13.61 -4.66
N ASP A 59 -3.92 14.50 -3.68
CA ASP A 59 -2.92 15.55 -3.45
C ASP A 59 -1.71 15.02 -2.68
N ASP A 60 -0.60 15.77 -2.64
CA ASP A 60 0.62 15.43 -1.89
C ASP A 60 0.34 15.18 -0.39
N ASN A 61 -0.68 15.83 0.16
CA ASN A 61 -1.12 15.65 1.56
C ASN A 61 -2.00 14.40 1.77
N CYS A 62 -2.28 13.64 0.72
CA CYS A 62 -3.12 12.45 0.75
C CYS A 62 -2.31 11.15 0.65
N ILE A 63 -1.01 11.22 0.91
CA ILE A 63 -0.09 10.07 0.94
C ILE A 63 0.19 9.74 2.40
N PHE A 64 -0.17 8.52 2.81
CA PHE A 64 -0.02 8.04 4.18
C PHE A 64 0.81 6.76 4.18
N ALA A 65 1.73 6.62 5.13
CA ALA A 65 2.51 5.40 5.32
C ALA A 65 2.19 4.72 6.64
N TRP A 66 2.26 3.40 6.60
CA TRP A 66 1.85 2.51 7.67
C TRP A 66 2.90 1.41 7.88
N ASP A 67 3.13 1.06 9.15
CA ASP A 67 3.90 -0.13 9.53
C ASP A 67 3.02 -1.40 9.53
N SER A 68 3.62 -2.55 9.81
CA SER A 68 2.92 -3.85 9.85
C SER A 68 1.84 -3.94 10.94
N ASN A 69 1.85 -3.03 11.91
CA ASN A 69 0.88 -2.98 13.01
C ASN A 69 -0.23 -1.94 12.74
N GLY A 70 -0.18 -1.23 11.60
CA GLY A 70 -1.10 -0.15 11.29
C GLY A 70 -0.79 1.16 12.01
N ASN A 71 0.41 1.34 12.54
CA ASN A 71 0.84 2.64 13.07
C ASN A 71 1.30 3.55 11.94
N THR A 72 1.12 4.85 12.12
CA THR A 72 1.56 5.86 11.16
C THR A 72 3.09 5.94 11.11
N VAL A 73 3.63 5.96 9.89
CA VAL A 73 5.04 6.21 9.63
C VAL A 73 5.19 7.64 9.09
N PRO A 74 6.02 8.49 9.72
CA PRO A 74 6.25 9.85 9.24
C PRO A 74 6.84 9.86 7.82
N LEU A 75 6.25 10.65 6.93
CA LEU A 75 6.70 10.83 5.56
C LEU A 75 7.19 12.27 5.33
N SER A 76 8.27 12.41 4.56
CA SER A 76 8.74 13.69 4.06
C SER A 76 8.87 13.62 2.55
N ILE A 77 7.98 14.31 1.84
CA ILE A 77 8.02 14.42 0.38
C ILE A 77 9.00 15.54 0.03
N LYS A 78 10.08 15.20 -0.69
CA LYS A 78 11.01 16.19 -1.24
C LYS A 78 10.64 16.41 -2.71
N LYS A 79 10.49 17.68 -3.08
CA LYS A 79 10.19 18.11 -4.45
C LYS A 79 11.46 18.29 -5.27
#